data_AF-A0AA39PCN3-F1
#
_entry.id   AF-A0AA39PCN3-F1
#
_cell.length_a   1.000
_cell.length_b   1.000
_cell.length_c   1.000
_cell.angle_alpha   90.00
_cell.angle_beta   90.00
_cell.angle_gamma   90.00
#
_symmetry.space_group_name_H-M   'P 1'
#
loop_
_entity.id
_entity.type
_entity.pdbx_description
1 polymer ?
#
loop_
_entity_poly.entity_id
_entity_poly.type
_entity_poly.pdbx_seq_one_letter_code
_entity_poly.pdbx_strand_id
1 'polypeptide(L)'
;MLLDEDAITSASYILPEAPLYSRRPISATTALHHLLIDSKYIALHSHPPSSCFHLIMHAYHFDNLPGDQRLPHNSASPVSLDTLKSMNVLYMNIPVDGYEERLATVAKEGDYKNHDIISISKEGLGDQYNAKIKAFYEEHMHEDDELRYLLAGSGYFDIREAPTDSWIRLALTAGDLIALPAGIYHRFTLDTWRQRENCPTDVPKWTALNRGPETEGHPIRLAYLKSLETVATV
;
A
#
# COMPACT_ATOMS: atom_id res chain seq x y z
N MET A 1 -14.24 -31.48 -8.49
CA MET A 1 -14.65 -30.70 -7.30
C MET A 1 -13.41 -29.98 -6.83
N LEU A 2 -13.15 -28.81 -7.42
CA LEU A 2 -11.93 -28.03 -7.19
C LEU A 2 -12.25 -26.99 -6.13
N LEU A 3 -11.57 -27.09 -5.00
CA LEU A 3 -11.67 -26.15 -3.89
C LEU A 3 -10.85 -24.91 -4.29
N ASP A 4 -11.53 -23.78 -4.42
CA ASP A 4 -10.92 -22.45 -4.55
C ASP A 4 -10.39 -22.04 -3.17
N GLU A 5 -9.11 -21.71 -3.07
CA GLU A 5 -8.44 -21.27 -1.84
C GLU A 5 -7.59 -20.03 -2.15
N ASP A 6 -8.06 -18.83 -1.79
CA ASP A 6 -7.34 -17.58 -2.02
C ASP A 6 -7.57 -16.65 -0.81
N ALA A 7 -6.84 -16.74 0.32
CA ALA A 7 -6.98 -15.74 1.42
C ALA A 7 -5.80 -15.38 2.36
N ILE A 8 -5.89 -14.21 3.05
CA ILE A 8 -4.88 -13.60 3.99
C ILE A 8 -5.55 -12.69 5.07
N THR A 9 -5.55 -12.87 6.42
CA THR A 9 -6.37 -11.97 7.32
C THR A 9 -6.01 -11.83 8.82
N SER A 10 -6.35 -10.70 9.52
CA SER A 10 -5.96 -10.40 10.94
C SER A 10 -6.98 -9.70 11.90
N ALA A 11 -6.58 -9.52 13.19
CA ALA A 11 -7.32 -9.11 14.40
C ALA A 11 -6.84 -7.77 15.06
N SER A 12 -7.58 -7.30 16.08
CA SER A 12 -7.48 -5.97 16.72
C SER A 12 -7.05 -5.97 18.21
N TYR A 13 -6.40 -4.88 18.66
CA TYR A 13 -6.27 -4.48 20.07
C TYR A 13 -6.64 -3.00 20.27
N ILE A 14 -7.40 -2.72 21.33
CA ILE A 14 -7.77 -1.36 21.78
C ILE A 14 -6.79 -0.95 22.89
N LEU A 15 -6.09 0.18 22.72
CA LEU A 15 -5.38 0.82 23.82
C LEU A 15 -6.32 1.75 24.61
N PRO A 16 -6.21 1.82 25.95
CA PRO A 16 -7.15 2.54 26.80
C PRO A 16 -6.98 4.06 26.72
N GLU A 17 -8.12 4.74 26.72
CA GLU A 17 -8.27 6.20 26.79
C GLU A 17 -7.47 6.83 27.96
N ALA A 18 -6.75 7.91 27.67
CA ALA A 18 -6.11 8.78 28.66
C ALA A 18 -6.76 10.19 28.65
N PRO A 19 -6.70 10.95 29.76
CA PRO A 19 -7.89 11.62 30.31
C PRO A 19 -8.17 13.02 29.77
N LEU A 20 -9.47 13.34 29.86
CA LEU A 20 -10.14 14.61 29.61
C LEU A 20 -9.41 15.84 30.20
N TYR A 21 -9.21 16.87 29.38
CA TYR A 21 -9.03 18.25 29.84
C TYR A 21 -10.07 19.20 29.21
N SER A 22 -10.41 20.22 30.00
CA SER A 22 -11.70 20.91 30.08
C SER A 22 -11.90 22.10 29.12
N ARG A 23 -13.03 22.06 28.39
CA ARG A 23 -14.01 23.10 27.92
C ARG A 23 -13.59 24.57 27.70
N ARG A 24 -14.03 25.10 26.54
CA ARG A 24 -14.90 26.31 26.44
C ARG A 24 -15.94 26.15 25.31
N PRO A 25 -17.13 26.79 25.40
CA PRO A 25 -18.24 26.57 24.47
C PRO A 25 -18.29 27.63 23.35
N ILE A 26 -18.68 27.24 22.13
CA ILE A 26 -19.22 28.14 21.12
C ILE A 26 -20.48 27.51 20.50
N SER A 27 -21.48 28.37 20.37
CA SER A 27 -22.87 28.12 19.99
C SER A 27 -23.06 27.82 18.49
N ALA A 28 -23.90 26.81 18.26
CA ALA A 28 -24.83 26.51 17.16
C ALA A 28 -24.67 27.08 15.72
N THR A 29 -24.96 26.14 14.80
CA THR A 29 -25.58 26.26 13.46
C THR A 29 -24.68 26.52 12.26
N THR A 30 -24.35 25.47 11.50
CA THR A 30 -24.81 25.22 10.11
C THR A 30 -24.14 23.94 9.60
N ALA A 31 -24.89 23.14 8.85
CA ALA A 31 -24.51 21.84 8.29
C ALA A 31 -23.35 21.91 7.28
N LEU A 32 -22.85 20.71 6.94
CA LEU A 32 -21.73 20.35 6.05
C LEU A 32 -20.36 20.40 6.73
N HIS A 33 -19.76 19.22 6.91
CA HIS A 33 -18.33 18.88 6.81
C HIS A 33 -18.15 17.48 7.42
N HIS A 34 -18.04 16.44 6.58
CA HIS A 34 -17.25 15.26 6.95
C HIS A 34 -16.03 15.26 6.04
N LEU A 35 -15.06 16.03 6.52
CA LEU A 35 -13.66 16.06 6.14
C LEU A 35 -13.12 14.64 6.40
N LEU A 36 -12.84 13.86 5.35
CA LEU A 36 -12.12 12.59 5.47
C LEU A 36 -10.68 12.88 5.12
N ILE A 37 -9.83 12.81 6.14
CA ILE A 37 -8.42 13.19 6.15
C ILE A 37 -7.61 11.94 6.52
N ASP A 38 -6.49 11.82 5.80
CA ASP A 38 -5.20 11.21 6.12
C ASP A 38 -5.05 9.68 6.06
N SER A 39 -4.19 9.32 5.08
CA SER A 39 -3.03 8.44 5.15
C SER A 39 -3.20 7.23 6.06
N LYS A 40 -3.47 6.10 5.42
CA LYS A 40 -3.88 4.88 6.10
C LYS A 40 -3.01 3.70 5.71
N TYR A 41 -2.63 2.92 6.70
CA TYR A 41 -1.75 1.76 6.59
C TYR A 41 -2.56 0.47 6.53
N ILE A 42 -2.18 -0.47 5.66
CA ILE A 42 -2.80 -1.81 5.58
C ILE A 42 -1.80 -2.86 6.06
N ALA A 43 -2.21 -3.71 7.00
CA ALA A 43 -1.47 -4.89 7.45
C ALA A 43 -2.24 -6.19 7.07
N LEU A 44 -1.59 -7.26 6.59
CA LEU A 44 -2.23 -8.46 5.98
C LEU A 44 -1.75 -9.83 6.58
N HIS A 45 -2.47 -10.60 7.42
CA HIS A 45 -1.96 -11.80 8.21
C HIS A 45 -2.04 -13.22 7.60
N SER A 46 -1.14 -14.11 8.07
CA SER A 46 -1.37 -15.47 8.64
C SER A 46 -0.03 -16.06 9.17
N HIS A 47 -0.06 -17.12 9.98
CA HIS A 47 1.03 -17.57 10.89
C HIS A 47 2.38 -17.93 10.20
N PRO A 48 3.55 -17.70 10.85
CA PRO A 48 4.85 -17.96 10.25
C PRO A 48 5.20 -19.46 10.24
N PRO A 49 5.71 -20.03 9.13
CA PRO A 49 6.53 -21.23 9.23
C PRO A 49 7.85 -20.84 9.91
N SER A 50 8.15 -21.51 11.02
CA SER A 50 9.42 -21.37 11.72
C SER A 50 10.57 -21.62 10.75
N SER A 51 11.39 -20.60 10.52
CA SER A 51 12.51 -20.52 9.56
C SER A 51 12.12 -20.30 8.09
N CYS A 52 11.62 -19.10 7.76
CA CYS A 52 11.80 -18.54 6.43
C CYS A 52 12.96 -17.52 6.51
N PHE A 53 14.09 -17.81 5.86
CA PHE A 53 15.11 -16.80 5.63
C PHE A 53 14.46 -15.68 4.80
N HIS A 54 14.30 -14.50 5.38
CA HIS A 54 13.68 -13.36 4.71
C HIS A 54 14.54 -12.94 3.52
N LEU A 55 13.95 -12.95 2.32
CA LEU A 55 14.56 -12.49 1.08
C LEU A 55 14.36 -10.97 1.00
N ILE A 56 15.45 -10.24 0.73
CA ILE A 56 15.41 -8.78 0.54
C ILE A 56 14.42 -8.44 -0.58
N MET A 57 13.59 -7.41 -0.40
CA MET A 57 12.68 -6.91 -1.44
C MET A 57 13.41 -6.69 -2.77
N HIS A 58 12.80 -7.15 -3.87
CA HIS A 58 13.35 -7.02 -5.21
C HIS A 58 12.57 -5.96 -6.01
N ALA A 59 13.28 -4.92 -6.44
CA ALA A 59 12.78 -3.92 -7.36
C ALA A 59 13.46 -4.06 -8.74
N TYR A 60 12.69 -4.01 -9.82
CA TYR A 60 13.22 -4.13 -11.18
C TYR A 60 12.27 -3.52 -12.21
N HIS A 61 12.77 -3.15 -13.37
CA HIS A 61 11.92 -2.66 -14.46
C HIS A 61 11.04 -3.79 -14.99
N PHE A 62 9.77 -3.47 -15.23
CA PHE A 62 8.78 -4.38 -15.80
C PHE A 62 9.08 -4.61 -17.30
N ASP A 63 8.98 -5.86 -17.77
CA ASP A 63 9.34 -6.22 -19.16
C ASP A 63 8.34 -5.76 -20.24
N ASN A 64 7.14 -5.35 -19.84
CA ASN A 64 6.03 -4.95 -20.72
C ASN A 64 5.58 -6.04 -21.72
N LEU A 65 5.96 -7.30 -21.50
CA LEU A 65 5.49 -8.40 -22.32
C LEU A 65 3.99 -8.66 -22.04
N PRO A 66 3.20 -9.01 -23.07
CA PRO A 66 1.81 -9.41 -22.85
C PRO A 66 1.78 -10.71 -22.03
N GLY A 67 0.87 -10.79 -21.06
CA GLY A 67 0.76 -11.98 -20.22
C GLY A 67 -0.11 -11.79 -18.99
N ASP A 68 -0.12 -12.80 -18.14
CA ASP A 68 -0.75 -12.73 -16.82
C ASP A 68 0.06 -11.77 -15.93
N GLN A 69 -0.56 -10.66 -15.54
CA GLN A 69 0.03 -9.62 -14.68
C GLN A 69 0.66 -10.14 -13.38
N ARG A 70 0.21 -11.29 -12.90
CA ARG A 70 0.66 -11.94 -11.65
C ARG A 70 2.00 -12.66 -11.81
N LEU A 71 2.52 -12.78 -13.04
CA LEU A 71 3.84 -13.33 -13.31
C LEU A 71 4.94 -12.32 -12.98
N PRO A 72 6.21 -12.73 -12.77
CA PRO A 72 7.26 -11.80 -12.34
C PRO A 72 7.52 -10.63 -13.29
N HIS A 73 7.37 -10.80 -14.61
CA HIS A 73 7.61 -9.75 -15.62
C HIS A 73 8.93 -8.99 -15.45
N ASN A 74 10.02 -9.72 -15.20
CA ASN A 74 11.32 -9.15 -14.87
C ASN A 74 12.17 -8.95 -16.14
N SER A 75 12.48 -7.70 -16.46
CA SER A 75 13.34 -7.33 -17.59
C SER A 75 14.85 -7.61 -17.38
N ALA A 76 15.23 -8.17 -16.24
CA ALA A 76 16.61 -8.30 -15.75
C ALA A 76 17.33 -6.96 -15.53
N SER A 77 16.58 -5.86 -15.40
CA SER A 77 17.10 -4.52 -15.05
C SER A 77 16.72 -4.17 -13.59
N PRO A 78 17.59 -4.47 -12.61
CA PRO A 78 17.32 -4.20 -11.20
C PRO A 78 17.27 -2.69 -10.90
N VAL A 79 16.45 -2.33 -9.92
CA VAL A 79 16.31 -0.97 -9.39
C VAL A 79 16.81 -0.94 -7.96
N SER A 80 17.62 0.06 -7.62
CA SER A 80 18.21 0.20 -6.29
C SER A 80 17.25 0.87 -5.31
N LEU A 81 17.45 0.67 -4.01
CA LEU A 81 16.71 1.40 -2.97
C LEU A 81 16.96 2.90 -3.03
N ASP A 82 18.16 3.34 -3.45
CA ASP A 82 18.47 4.76 -3.63
C ASP A 82 17.63 5.37 -4.77
N THR A 83 17.39 4.62 -5.84
CA THR A 83 16.47 5.02 -6.92
C THR A 83 15.05 5.20 -6.38
N LEU A 84 14.53 4.23 -5.61
CA LEU A 84 13.21 4.34 -5.00
C LEU A 84 13.11 5.53 -4.05
N LYS A 85 14.14 5.74 -3.23
CA LYS A 85 14.24 6.89 -2.33
C LYS A 85 14.25 8.21 -3.08
N SER A 86 14.94 8.28 -4.22
CA SER A 86 14.93 9.49 -5.07
C SER A 86 13.54 9.81 -5.65
N MET A 87 12.67 8.81 -5.73
CA MET A 87 11.25 8.92 -6.10
C MET A 87 10.34 9.16 -4.89
N ASN A 88 10.90 9.45 -3.70
CA ASN A 88 10.19 9.56 -2.43
C ASN A 88 9.41 8.29 -2.03
N VAL A 89 9.79 7.13 -2.57
CA VAL A 89 9.26 5.84 -2.13
C VAL A 89 10.08 5.33 -0.96
N LEU A 90 9.43 5.14 0.19
CA LEU A 90 10.06 4.60 1.38
C LEU A 90 9.91 3.08 1.40
N TYR A 91 11.00 2.39 1.72
CA TYR A 91 10.99 0.95 2.00
C TYR A 91 11.59 0.71 3.38
N MET A 92 10.94 -0.15 4.18
CA MET A 92 11.49 -0.68 5.42
C MET A 92 11.19 -2.17 5.52
N ASN A 93 12.13 -2.91 6.08
CA ASN A 93 11.89 -4.27 6.52
C ASN A 93 11.59 -4.28 8.02
N ILE A 94 10.40 -4.75 8.38
CA ILE A 94 9.91 -4.88 9.74
C ILE A 94 9.61 -6.37 9.95
N PRO A 95 10.28 -7.07 10.88
CA PRO A 95 9.92 -8.44 11.17
C PRO A 95 8.44 -8.58 11.55
N VAL A 96 7.80 -9.64 11.05
CA VAL A 96 6.40 -9.93 11.38
C VAL A 96 6.23 -10.17 12.89
N ASP A 97 7.21 -10.79 13.54
CA ASP A 97 7.16 -10.97 14.99
C ASP A 97 7.34 -9.62 15.71
N GLY A 98 6.32 -9.22 16.47
CA GLY A 98 6.32 -7.95 17.22
C GLY A 98 6.24 -6.71 16.33
N TYR A 99 5.62 -6.83 15.15
CA TYR A 99 5.51 -5.76 14.18
C TYR A 99 4.74 -4.54 14.71
N GLU A 100 3.82 -4.72 15.66
CA GLU A 100 2.88 -3.71 16.13
C GLU A 100 3.59 -2.50 16.73
N GLU A 101 4.60 -2.71 17.57
CA GLU A 101 5.36 -1.63 18.20
C GLU A 101 6.18 -0.84 17.16
N ARG A 102 6.73 -1.55 16.16
CA ARG A 102 7.50 -0.94 15.07
C ARG A 102 6.61 -0.12 14.15
N LEU A 103 5.45 -0.66 13.76
CA LEU A 103 4.46 0.08 12.99
C LEU A 103 3.91 1.28 13.74
N ALA A 104 3.66 1.18 15.05
CA ALA A 104 3.21 2.30 15.85
C ALA A 104 4.24 3.45 15.85
N THR A 105 5.53 3.11 15.84
CA THR A 105 6.61 4.10 15.73
C THR A 105 6.60 4.78 14.36
N VAL A 106 6.54 3.99 13.28
CA VAL A 106 6.46 4.51 11.90
C VAL A 106 5.23 5.39 11.69
N ALA A 107 4.06 4.93 12.18
CA ALA A 107 2.81 5.66 12.10
C ALA A 107 2.90 7.01 12.82
N LYS A 108 3.49 7.04 14.01
CA LYS A 108 3.70 8.26 14.78
C LYS A 108 4.68 9.22 14.09
N GLU A 109 5.76 8.71 13.52
CA GLU A 109 6.79 9.53 12.86
C GLU A 109 6.27 10.20 11.59
N GLY A 110 5.38 9.54 10.83
CA GLY A 110 4.78 10.13 9.63
C GLY A 110 3.34 10.62 9.79
N ASP A 111 2.85 10.83 11.01
CA ASP A 111 1.50 11.34 11.33
C ASP A 111 0.34 10.54 10.70
N TYR A 112 0.49 9.21 10.62
CA TYR A 112 -0.52 8.30 10.08
C TYR A 112 -1.54 7.95 11.17
N LYS A 113 -2.75 8.51 11.06
CA LYS A 113 -3.77 8.48 12.11
C LYS A 113 -4.67 7.25 12.09
N ASN A 114 -4.76 6.61 10.94
CA ASN A 114 -5.73 5.57 10.65
C ASN A 114 -4.98 4.33 10.16
N HIS A 115 -5.42 3.15 10.59
CA HIS A 115 -4.93 1.89 10.04
C HIS A 115 -6.09 0.92 9.93
N ASP A 116 -6.03 0.07 8.92
CA ASP A 116 -7.00 -0.99 8.68
C ASP A 116 -6.23 -2.25 8.28
N ILE A 117 -6.90 -3.39 8.32
CA ILE A 117 -6.33 -4.68 7.94
C ILE A 117 -7.28 -5.27 6.92
N ILE A 118 -6.78 -5.60 5.74
CA ILE A 118 -7.60 -6.21 4.68
C ILE A 118 -7.14 -7.64 4.44
N SER A 119 -8.02 -8.44 3.86
CA SER A 119 -7.71 -9.75 3.32
C SER A 119 -7.98 -9.71 1.84
N ILE A 120 -6.95 -9.76 1.01
CA ILE A 120 -7.13 -9.74 -0.45
C ILE A 120 -7.32 -11.16 -0.92
N SER A 121 -8.57 -11.57 -0.94
CA SER A 121 -8.96 -12.97 -0.93
C SER A 121 -10.37 -13.17 -1.46
N LYS A 122 -10.65 -14.33 -2.07
CA LYS A 122 -12.03 -14.63 -2.48
C LYS A 122 -12.94 -14.71 -1.26
N GLU A 123 -12.46 -15.32 -0.19
CA GLU A 123 -13.22 -15.52 1.04
C GLU A 123 -13.39 -14.24 1.85
N GLY A 124 -12.36 -13.41 1.93
CA GLY A 124 -12.38 -12.15 2.69
C GLY A 124 -13.03 -10.99 1.95
N LEU A 125 -12.97 -10.93 0.61
CA LEU A 125 -13.65 -9.89 -0.18
C LEU A 125 -15.02 -10.35 -0.73
N GLY A 126 -15.30 -11.65 -0.74
CA GLY A 126 -16.55 -12.21 -1.27
C GLY A 126 -16.84 -11.74 -2.70
N ASP A 127 -18.07 -11.31 -2.94
CA ASP A 127 -18.53 -10.83 -4.25
C ASP A 127 -17.74 -9.62 -4.78
N GLN A 128 -17.07 -8.86 -3.89
CA GLN A 128 -16.28 -7.69 -4.28
C GLN A 128 -14.89 -8.05 -4.80
N TYR A 129 -14.42 -9.30 -4.62
CA TYR A 129 -13.07 -9.72 -4.94
C TYR A 129 -12.65 -9.32 -6.36
N ASN A 130 -13.40 -9.77 -7.36
CA ASN A 130 -13.05 -9.53 -8.77
C ASN A 130 -13.02 -8.03 -9.13
N ALA A 131 -13.97 -7.25 -8.58
CA ALA A 131 -14.04 -5.82 -8.83
C ALA A 131 -12.85 -5.08 -8.18
N LYS A 132 -12.48 -5.48 -6.95
CA LYS A 132 -11.38 -4.88 -6.20
C LYS A 132 -10.02 -5.22 -6.81
N ILE A 133 -9.77 -6.48 -7.17
CA ILE A 133 -8.51 -6.87 -7.84
C ILE A 133 -8.33 -6.09 -9.15
N LYS A 134 -9.41 -5.93 -9.93
CA LYS A 134 -9.38 -5.13 -11.15
C LYS A 134 -9.05 -3.65 -10.86
N ALA A 135 -9.71 -3.06 -9.87
CA ALA A 135 -9.47 -1.66 -9.50
C ALA A 135 -8.06 -1.43 -8.95
N PHE A 136 -7.52 -2.36 -8.15
CA PHE A 136 -6.15 -2.27 -7.65
C PHE A 136 -5.11 -2.32 -8.77
N TYR A 137 -5.36 -3.07 -9.84
CA TYR A 137 -4.42 -3.18 -10.95
C TYR A 137 -4.58 -2.09 -12.02
N GLU A 138 -5.69 -1.36 -12.02
CA GLU A 138 -5.83 -0.16 -12.86
C GLU A 138 -4.81 0.89 -12.41
N GLU A 139 -4.13 1.56 -13.34
CA GLU A 139 -3.14 2.59 -12.99
C GLU A 139 -3.84 3.80 -12.34
N HIS A 140 -3.45 4.11 -11.09
CA HIS A 140 -4.08 5.15 -10.29
C HIS A 140 -3.07 5.89 -9.41
N MET A 141 -3.54 6.97 -8.78
CA MET A 141 -2.84 7.67 -7.71
C MET A 141 -3.79 7.95 -6.55
N HIS A 142 -3.20 8.35 -5.42
CA HIS A 142 -3.92 8.85 -4.26
C HIS A 142 -3.49 10.28 -3.93
N GLU A 143 -4.41 11.01 -3.29
CA GLU A 143 -4.16 12.35 -2.77
C GLU A 143 -3.32 12.34 -1.48
N ASP A 144 -3.33 11.21 -0.79
CA ASP A 144 -2.53 10.95 0.40
C ASP A 144 -1.50 9.86 0.11
N ASP A 145 -0.49 9.77 0.96
CA ASP A 145 0.46 8.65 0.94
C ASP A 145 -0.27 7.31 1.12
N GLU A 146 0.11 6.33 0.29
CA GLU A 146 -0.30 4.94 0.42
C GLU A 146 0.81 4.15 1.08
N LEU A 147 0.57 3.63 2.29
CA LEU A 147 1.51 2.68 2.89
C LEU A 147 0.87 1.31 3.10
N ARG A 148 1.69 0.30 2.86
CA ARG A 148 1.31 -1.09 2.94
C ARG A 148 2.40 -1.83 3.67
N TYR A 149 2.01 -2.62 4.65
CA TYR A 149 2.86 -3.55 5.34
C TYR A 149 2.31 -4.97 5.14
N LEU A 150 3.11 -5.86 4.60
CA LEU A 150 2.67 -7.23 4.35
C LEU A 150 2.94 -8.05 5.61
N LEU A 151 1.90 -8.58 6.29
CA LEU A 151 2.13 -9.52 7.41
C LEU A 151 2.30 -10.96 6.90
N ALA A 152 1.80 -11.26 5.70
CA ALA A 152 1.80 -12.57 5.07
C ALA A 152 1.53 -12.44 3.57
N GLY A 153 1.78 -13.54 2.86
CA GLY A 153 1.67 -13.61 1.41
C GLY A 153 2.70 -12.74 0.71
N SER A 154 2.41 -12.46 -0.56
CA SER A 154 3.25 -11.66 -1.43
C SER A 154 2.43 -11.04 -2.56
N GLY A 155 3.01 -10.04 -3.21
CA GLY A 155 2.38 -9.34 -4.32
C GLY A 155 3.32 -8.33 -4.95
N TYR A 156 2.83 -7.70 -6.01
CA TYR A 156 3.57 -6.69 -6.75
C TYR A 156 2.91 -5.32 -6.62
N PHE A 157 3.72 -4.33 -6.25
CA PHE A 157 3.42 -2.93 -6.53
C PHE A 157 4.20 -2.51 -7.76
N ASP A 158 3.49 -2.05 -8.79
CA ASP A 158 4.14 -1.41 -9.93
C ASP A 158 4.02 0.10 -9.76
N ILE A 159 5.12 0.82 -9.90
CA ILE A 159 5.18 2.29 -9.79
C ILE A 159 5.76 2.89 -11.07
N ARG A 160 5.32 4.10 -11.44
CA ARG A 160 5.92 4.84 -12.57
C ARG A 160 7.16 5.58 -12.13
N GLU A 161 8.27 5.27 -12.79
CA GLU A 161 9.51 6.05 -12.72
C GLU A 161 9.33 7.39 -13.44
N ALA A 162 9.65 8.50 -12.79
CA ALA A 162 9.76 9.79 -13.45
C ALA A 162 11.25 10.12 -13.71
N PRO A 163 11.61 10.73 -14.86
CA PRO A 163 10.72 11.21 -15.93
C PRO A 163 10.46 10.19 -17.05
N THR A 164 11.03 8.98 -16.96
CA THR A 164 11.00 7.98 -18.05
C THR A 164 9.60 7.40 -18.30
N ASP A 165 8.69 7.55 -17.34
CA ASP A 165 7.37 6.93 -17.27
C ASP A 165 7.42 5.40 -17.41
N SER A 166 8.54 4.78 -17.04
CA SER A 166 8.71 3.33 -17.08
C SER A 166 8.13 2.66 -15.85
N TRP A 167 7.63 1.43 -16.00
CA TRP A 167 7.15 0.64 -14.86
C TRP A 167 8.32 0.02 -14.10
N ILE A 168 8.37 0.26 -12.79
CA ILE A 168 9.20 -0.47 -11.84
C ILE A 168 8.28 -1.38 -11.04
N ARG A 169 8.57 -2.68 -11.01
CA ARG A 169 7.88 -3.68 -10.20
C ARG A 169 8.63 -3.91 -8.90
N LEU A 170 7.91 -3.81 -7.80
CA LEU A 170 8.36 -4.12 -6.44
C LEU A 170 7.75 -5.44 -6.02
N ALA A 171 8.57 -6.47 -5.88
CA ALA A 171 8.16 -7.77 -5.36
C ALA A 171 8.23 -7.74 -3.83
N LEU A 172 7.06 -7.64 -3.20
CA LEU A 172 6.94 -7.53 -1.74
C LEU A 172 6.47 -8.84 -1.13
N THR A 173 6.99 -9.15 0.04
CA THR A 173 6.64 -10.33 0.85
C THR A 173 6.38 -9.95 2.30
N ALA A 174 5.97 -10.91 3.11
CA ALA A 174 5.80 -10.73 4.54
C ALA A 174 7.03 -10.06 5.21
N GLY A 175 6.77 -9.00 5.99
CA GLY A 175 7.75 -8.16 6.65
C GLY A 175 8.15 -6.91 5.85
N ASP A 176 7.73 -6.78 4.60
CA ASP A 176 7.99 -5.59 3.80
C ASP A 176 6.96 -4.49 4.07
N LEU A 177 7.46 -3.28 4.34
CA LEU A 177 6.70 -2.05 4.41
C LEU A 177 7.12 -1.13 3.26
N ILE A 178 6.14 -0.64 2.50
CA ILE A 178 6.33 0.36 1.45
C ILE A 178 5.47 1.59 1.72
N ALA A 179 6.01 2.79 1.57
CA ALA A 179 5.24 4.05 1.49
C ALA A 179 5.36 4.62 0.08
N LEU A 180 4.24 4.72 -0.60
CA LEU A 180 4.08 5.37 -1.90
C LEU A 180 3.63 6.81 -1.67
N PRO A 181 4.39 7.81 -2.13
CA PRO A 181 4.06 9.21 -1.88
C PRO A 181 2.80 9.61 -2.64
N ALA A 182 2.01 10.52 -2.06
CA ALA A 182 0.87 11.13 -2.71
C ALA A 182 1.20 11.59 -4.15
N GLY A 183 0.33 11.29 -5.11
CA GLY A 183 0.50 11.67 -6.52
C GLY A 183 1.43 10.78 -7.36
N ILE A 184 2.05 9.73 -6.80
CA ILE A 184 2.74 8.72 -7.61
C ILE A 184 1.71 7.83 -8.35
N TYR A 185 1.93 7.61 -9.64
CA TYR A 185 1.15 6.60 -10.36
C TYR A 185 1.65 5.22 -10.02
N HIS A 186 0.73 4.36 -9.60
CA HIS A 186 1.00 3.01 -9.20
C HIS A 186 -0.20 2.09 -9.47
N ARG A 187 0.04 0.80 -9.28
CA ARG A 187 -0.97 -0.26 -9.28
C ARG A 187 -0.50 -1.45 -8.44
N PHE A 188 -1.42 -2.29 -8.03
CA PHE A 188 -1.16 -3.48 -7.26
C PHE A 188 -1.74 -4.73 -7.92
N THR A 189 -1.01 -5.84 -7.85
CA THR A 189 -1.53 -7.17 -8.18
C THR A 189 -1.01 -8.21 -7.20
N LEU A 190 -1.83 -9.21 -6.91
CA LEU A 190 -1.34 -10.46 -6.32
C LEU A 190 -0.33 -11.11 -7.27
N ASP A 191 0.61 -11.87 -6.73
CA ASP A 191 1.48 -12.73 -7.52
C ASP A 191 0.89 -14.16 -7.61
N THR A 192 1.67 -15.10 -8.14
CA THR A 192 1.30 -16.52 -8.21
C THR A 192 1.89 -17.37 -7.07
N TRP A 193 2.51 -16.76 -6.06
CA TRP A 193 3.20 -17.47 -4.97
C TRP A 193 2.24 -17.80 -3.80
N ARG A 194 2.03 -19.12 -3.63
CA ARG A 194 1.37 -19.87 -2.52
C ARG A 194 0.31 -19.14 -1.67
N GLN A 195 -0.90 -19.21 -2.20
CA GLN A 195 -2.20 -19.28 -1.52
C GLN A 195 -2.17 -20.13 -0.24
N ARG A 196 -2.58 -19.57 0.92
CA ARG A 196 -3.26 -20.28 2.04
C ARG A 196 -3.79 -19.35 3.16
N GLU A 197 -5.11 -19.46 3.35
CA GLU A 197 -5.90 -19.42 4.59
C GLU A 197 -6.47 -18.09 5.19
N ASN A 198 -7.76 -18.20 5.55
CA ASN A 198 -8.81 -17.21 5.82
C ASN A 198 -8.82 -16.58 7.22
N CYS A 199 -9.39 -15.36 7.29
CA CYS A 199 -10.11 -14.73 8.40
C CYS A 199 -10.87 -13.49 7.80
N PRO A 200 -11.70 -12.72 8.53
CA PRO A 200 -12.55 -11.67 7.93
C PRO A 200 -12.16 -10.24 8.36
N THR A 201 -12.18 -9.25 7.45
CA THR A 201 -12.14 -7.82 7.82
C THR A 201 -12.82 -6.87 6.82
N ASP A 202 -13.29 -5.73 7.36
CA ASP A 202 -13.97 -4.63 6.71
C ASP A 202 -13.16 -3.97 5.58
N VAL A 203 -13.86 -3.58 4.50
CA VAL A 203 -13.28 -2.93 3.32
C VAL A 203 -13.24 -1.42 3.56
N PRO A 204 -12.06 -0.78 3.64
CA PRO A 204 -12.02 0.66 3.72
C PRO A 204 -12.45 1.27 2.37
N LYS A 205 -13.18 2.40 2.44
CA LYS A 205 -13.48 3.23 1.26
C LYS A 205 -12.28 4.11 0.95
N TRP A 206 -11.63 3.84 -0.18
CA TRP A 206 -10.54 4.62 -0.75
C TRP A 206 -11.01 5.25 -2.05
N THR A 207 -10.63 6.50 -2.29
CA THR A 207 -10.84 7.13 -3.59
C THR A 207 -9.52 7.02 -4.35
N ALA A 208 -9.45 6.04 -5.26
CA ALA A 208 -8.41 5.99 -6.27
C ALA A 208 -8.77 6.95 -7.40
N LEU A 209 -7.79 7.74 -7.85
CA LEU A 209 -7.94 8.58 -9.03
C LEU A 209 -7.20 7.89 -10.18
N ASN A 210 -7.96 7.27 -11.09
CA ASN A 210 -7.40 6.57 -12.25
C ASN A 210 -6.67 7.56 -13.16
N ARG A 211 -5.57 7.12 -13.77
CA ARG A 211 -4.76 7.97 -14.65
C ARG A 211 -5.56 8.48 -15.85
N GLY A 212 -5.55 9.81 -16.03
CA GLY A 212 -6.19 10.48 -17.16
C GLY A 212 -5.91 11.99 -17.17
N PRO A 213 -6.50 12.75 -18.11
CA PRO A 213 -6.25 14.19 -18.24
C PRO A 213 -6.52 14.99 -16.96
N GLU A 214 -7.49 14.57 -16.17
CA GLU A 214 -7.84 15.21 -14.89
C GLU A 214 -6.76 15.01 -13.82
N THR A 215 -6.12 13.83 -13.79
CA THR A 215 -5.07 13.53 -12.79
C THR A 215 -3.71 14.09 -13.17
N GLU A 216 -3.40 14.24 -14.47
CA GLU A 216 -2.14 14.86 -14.93
C GLU A 216 -2.02 16.34 -14.51
N GLY A 217 -3.15 17.07 -14.51
CA GLY A 217 -3.22 18.46 -14.05
C GLY A 217 -3.47 18.62 -12.55
N HIS A 218 -3.58 17.52 -11.80
CA HIS A 218 -3.99 17.57 -10.40
C HIS A 218 -2.92 18.24 -9.52
N PRO A 219 -3.27 19.15 -8.59
CA PRO A 219 -2.29 19.87 -7.77
C PRO A 219 -1.32 18.96 -7.02
N ILE A 220 -1.80 17.82 -6.50
CA ILE A 220 -0.99 16.85 -5.77
C ILE A 220 0.02 16.14 -6.69
N ARG A 221 -0.39 15.79 -7.91
CA ARG A 221 0.51 15.22 -8.93
C ARG A 221 1.62 16.21 -9.30
N LEU A 222 1.27 17.47 -9.51
CA LEU A 222 2.23 18.53 -9.84
C LEU A 222 3.21 18.79 -8.68
N ALA A 223 2.73 18.77 -7.44
CA ALA A 223 3.56 18.90 -6.26
C ALA A 223 4.56 17.73 -6.13
N TYR A 224 4.10 16.49 -6.37
CA TYR A 224 4.96 15.31 -6.41
C TYR A 224 6.07 15.45 -7.46
N LEU A 225 5.73 15.78 -8.72
CA LEU A 225 6.72 15.92 -9.78
C LEU A 225 7.77 17.00 -9.46
N LYS A 226 7.34 18.15 -8.91
CA LYS A 226 8.24 19.21 -8.46
C LYS A 226 9.17 18.78 -7.32
N SER A 227 8.70 17.90 -6.43
CA SER A 227 9.54 17.38 -5.34
C SER A 227 10.72 16.56 -5.88
N LEU A 228 10.56 15.86 -7.00
CA LEU A 228 11.62 15.06 -7.63
C LEU A 228 12.73 15.92 -8.25
N GLU A 229 12.38 17.09 -8.79
CA GLU A 229 13.37 18.05 -9.33
C GLU A 229 14.31 18.58 -8.24
N THR A 230 13.80 18.71 -7.02
CA THR A 230 14.57 19.23 -5.88
C THR A 230 15.58 18.21 -5.37
N VAL A 231 15.27 16.90 -5.47
CA VAL A 231 16.18 15.82 -5.07
C VAL A 231 17.36 15.66 -6.03
N ALA A 232 17.17 15.93 -7.33
CA ALA A 232 18.22 15.81 -8.34
C ALA A 232 19.31 16.92 -8.29
N THR A 233 19.14 17.94 -7.44
CA THR A 233 20.01 19.14 -7.39
C THR A 233 20.88 19.25 -6.14
N VAL A 234 20.94 18.21 -5.30
CA VAL A 234 21.75 18.16 -4.06
C VAL A 234 22.91 17.20 -4.20
#